data_AF-V5ES52-F1
#
_entry.id   AF-V5ES52-F1
#
_cell.length_a   1.000
_cell.length_b   1.000
_cell.length_c   1.000
_cell.angle_alpha   90.00
_cell.angle_beta   90.00
_cell.angle_gamma   90.00
#
_symmetry.space_group_name_H-M   'P 1'
#
loop_
_entity.id
_entity.type
_entity.pdbx_description
1 polymer ?
#
loop_
_entity_poly.entity_id
_entity_poly.type
_entity_poly.pdbx_seq_one_letter_code
_entity_poly.pdbx_strand_id
1 'polypeptide(L)'
;MYAKKDNVLRVAERSAQLLNSLTEQIQAQKKEFDLDRFYQVYSKAGLTKLPLLSKAIVDKAVSEMESNGYQFSKRKAGSSEKYAITIENIVDIYHHRGIPKYRDKHDTAFSIFVGNLKGGVSKTVSTVSLAHALRIHPALIKEDLRILVIDLDPQASATMFLNHTYAVGSVDTTSAQAILQNVSREELLSEFVVNSGVPGVDVIPASIEDAFIASNWDELCSEHLPDQNPYHLLRTNIIDKLEKDYDFIFIDSGPHLDAFLINALASADLLMTPIPPAQVDFHSTLKYLNRLPELLELIEESGIESRLLANIGFMSKLANKADHKLCHSLAKEVFGGDMLDAMVPRLDAFERCGESFDTVITANPSSYIGSSEALKNARYATEDFARAVFDRIEFIRHN
;
A
#
# COMPACT_ATOMS: atom_id res chain seq x y z
N MET A 1 -4.83 -12.19 -44.76
CA MET A 1 -5.29 -11.36 -43.62
C MET A 1 -5.99 -12.21 -42.55
N TYR A 2 -6.90 -13.11 -42.92
CA TYR A 2 -7.57 -14.06 -42.01
C TYR A 2 -6.62 -14.96 -41.19
N ALA A 3 -5.70 -15.69 -41.83
CA ALA A 3 -4.76 -16.57 -41.10
C ALA A 3 -3.82 -15.86 -40.09
N LYS A 4 -3.59 -14.54 -40.25
CA LYS A 4 -2.83 -13.74 -39.28
C LYS A 4 -3.67 -13.38 -38.05
N LYS A 5 -4.98 -13.11 -38.23
CA LYS A 5 -5.93 -12.89 -37.13
C LYS A 5 -6.12 -14.16 -36.30
N ASP A 6 -6.19 -15.33 -36.94
CA ASP A 6 -6.27 -16.63 -36.24
C ASP A 6 -5.03 -16.98 -35.42
N ASN A 7 -3.85 -16.48 -35.81
CA ASN A 7 -2.65 -16.64 -35.00
C ASN A 7 -2.71 -15.78 -33.74
N VAL A 8 -3.12 -14.51 -33.87
CA VAL A 8 -3.26 -13.60 -32.72
C VAL A 8 -4.26 -14.14 -31.70
N LEU A 9 -5.42 -14.62 -32.16
CA LEU A 9 -6.44 -15.21 -31.29
C LEU A 9 -5.92 -16.44 -30.54
N ARG A 10 -5.26 -17.38 -31.23
CA ARG A 10 -4.69 -18.57 -30.59
C ARG A 10 -3.59 -18.25 -29.58
N VAL A 11 -2.77 -17.23 -29.86
CA VAL A 11 -1.75 -16.77 -28.89
C VAL A 11 -2.43 -16.17 -27.66
N ALA A 12 -3.45 -15.31 -27.85
CA ALA A 12 -4.21 -14.72 -26.76
C ALA A 12 -4.89 -15.80 -25.88
N GLU A 13 -5.55 -16.79 -26.48
CA GLU A 13 -6.16 -17.91 -25.76
C GLU A 13 -5.14 -18.70 -24.93
N ARG A 14 -3.97 -19.00 -25.49
CA ARG A 14 -2.89 -19.70 -24.78
C ARG A 14 -2.31 -18.86 -23.64
N SER A 15 -2.16 -17.56 -23.85
CA SER A 15 -1.72 -16.63 -22.80
C SER A 15 -2.71 -16.57 -21.64
N ALA A 16 -4.01 -16.48 -21.92
CA ALA A 16 -5.05 -16.49 -20.89
C ALA A 16 -5.06 -17.80 -20.09
N GLN A 17 -4.95 -18.96 -20.77
CA GLN A 17 -4.84 -20.26 -20.12
C GLN A 17 -3.60 -20.35 -19.22
N LEU A 18 -2.46 -19.84 -19.68
CA LEU A 18 -1.22 -19.85 -18.90
C LEU A 18 -1.31 -18.94 -17.66
N LEU A 19 -1.90 -17.74 -17.79
CA LEU A 19 -2.11 -16.82 -16.66
C LEU A 19 -2.98 -17.44 -15.56
N ASN A 20 -4.09 -18.08 -15.95
CA ASN A 20 -4.96 -18.79 -15.00
C ASN A 20 -4.21 -19.94 -14.31
N SER A 21 -3.45 -20.73 -15.08
CA SER A 21 -2.66 -21.83 -14.51
C SER A 21 -1.57 -21.36 -13.54
N LEU A 22 -0.88 -20.26 -13.85
CA LEU A 22 0.13 -19.66 -12.95
C LEU A 22 -0.51 -19.17 -11.65
N THR A 23 -1.71 -18.60 -11.72
CA THR A 23 -2.45 -18.13 -10.54
C THR A 23 -2.89 -19.28 -9.65
N GLU A 24 -3.45 -20.33 -10.25
CA GLU A 24 -3.82 -21.55 -9.52
C GLU A 24 -2.59 -22.18 -8.85
N GLN A 25 -1.43 -22.19 -9.51
CA GLN A 25 -0.18 -22.67 -8.93
C GLN A 25 0.28 -21.82 -7.73
N ILE A 26 0.25 -20.50 -7.84
CA ILE A 26 0.61 -19.57 -6.75
C ILE A 26 -0.34 -19.77 -5.56
N GLN A 27 -1.65 -19.87 -5.80
CA GLN A 27 -2.64 -20.13 -4.76
C GLN A 27 -2.46 -21.49 -4.10
N ALA A 28 -2.24 -22.54 -4.90
CA ALA A 28 -1.99 -23.89 -4.38
C ALA A 28 -0.76 -23.91 -3.48
N GLN A 29 0.33 -23.23 -3.88
CA GLN A 29 1.52 -23.09 -3.05
C GLN A 29 1.21 -22.31 -1.75
N LYS A 30 0.53 -21.16 -1.82
CA LYS A 30 0.16 -20.39 -0.62
C LYS A 30 -0.64 -21.23 0.37
N LYS A 31 -1.61 -21.99 -0.11
CA LYS A 31 -2.43 -22.89 0.69
C LYS A 31 -1.66 -24.09 1.26
N GLU A 32 -0.77 -24.69 0.47
CA GLU A 32 0.09 -25.82 0.91
C GLU A 32 0.99 -25.41 2.08
N PHE A 33 1.48 -24.17 2.08
CA PHE A 33 2.35 -23.64 3.12
C PHE A 33 1.60 -22.89 4.25
N ASP A 34 0.26 -22.94 4.31
CA ASP A 34 -0.58 -22.20 5.27
C ASP A 34 -0.25 -20.69 5.30
N LEU A 35 0.07 -20.12 4.13
CA LEU A 35 0.41 -18.71 3.93
C LEU A 35 -0.83 -17.82 3.72
N ASP A 36 -2.03 -18.40 3.83
CA ASP A 36 -3.31 -17.69 3.77
C ASP A 36 -3.54 -16.82 5.03
N ARG A 37 -2.70 -16.99 6.06
CA ARG A 37 -2.75 -16.23 7.30
C ARG A 37 -1.46 -15.47 7.50
N PHE A 38 -1.58 -14.26 8.03
CA PHE A 38 -0.42 -13.48 8.42
C PHE A 38 0.43 -14.23 9.46
N TYR A 39 1.68 -14.55 9.10
CA TYR A 39 2.51 -15.49 9.84
C TYR A 39 3.04 -14.94 11.19
N GLN A 40 3.11 -13.60 11.32
CA GLN A 40 3.82 -12.97 12.42
C GLN A 40 3.05 -13.13 13.74
N VAL A 41 3.71 -13.76 14.70
CA VAL A 41 3.21 -13.91 16.07
C VAL A 41 4.31 -13.54 17.06
N TYR A 42 3.90 -13.01 18.20
CA TYR A 42 4.79 -12.60 19.28
C TYR A 42 4.68 -13.57 20.44
N SER A 43 5.82 -13.80 21.10
CA SER A 43 5.79 -14.42 22.42
C SER A 43 5.34 -13.40 23.46
N LYS A 44 4.72 -13.85 24.56
CA LYS A 44 4.35 -12.98 25.69
C LYS A 44 5.53 -12.14 26.20
N ALA A 45 6.74 -12.72 26.25
CA ALA A 45 7.95 -11.99 26.64
C ALA A 45 8.37 -10.95 25.58
N GLY A 46 8.11 -11.21 24.30
CA GLY A 46 8.41 -10.28 23.20
C GLY A 46 7.64 -8.97 23.29
N LEU A 47 6.41 -8.98 23.84
CA LEU A 47 5.60 -7.77 24.02
C LEU A 47 6.28 -6.72 24.90
N THR A 48 7.19 -7.13 25.80
CA THR A 48 7.89 -6.20 26.70
C THR A 48 8.86 -5.25 25.99
N LYS A 49 9.13 -5.49 24.70
CA LYS A 49 9.93 -4.61 23.85
C LYS A 49 9.08 -3.54 23.14
N LEU A 50 7.76 -3.68 23.17
CA LEU A 50 6.86 -2.72 22.53
C LEU A 50 6.64 -1.51 23.45
N PRO A 51 6.39 -0.31 22.89
CA PRO A 51 6.20 0.90 23.70
C PRO A 51 5.07 0.73 24.72
N LEU A 52 5.23 1.32 25.91
CA LEU A 52 4.20 1.32 26.96
C LEU A 52 3.84 -0.07 27.53
N LEU A 53 4.56 -1.14 27.18
CA LEU A 53 4.36 -2.49 27.69
C LEU A 53 5.58 -2.97 28.50
N SER A 54 5.41 -3.15 29.81
CA SER A 54 6.39 -3.83 30.67
C SER A 54 5.97 -5.27 30.97
N LYS A 55 6.88 -6.09 31.52
CA LYS A 55 6.55 -7.47 31.91
C LYS A 55 5.34 -7.54 32.83
N ALA A 56 5.33 -6.73 33.90
CA ALA A 56 4.23 -6.71 34.87
C ALA A 56 2.91 -6.26 34.23
N ILE A 57 2.98 -5.29 33.32
CA ILE A 57 1.84 -4.81 32.54
C ILE A 57 1.24 -5.92 31.68
N VAL A 58 2.09 -6.61 30.90
CA VAL A 58 1.65 -7.67 29.97
C VAL A 58 1.08 -8.85 30.76
N ASP A 59 1.74 -9.24 31.86
CA ASP A 59 1.27 -10.32 32.72
C ASP A 59 -0.11 -10.02 33.32
N LYS A 60 -0.30 -8.79 33.83
CA LYS A 60 -1.58 -8.33 34.37
C LYS A 60 -2.68 -8.28 33.30
N ALA A 61 -2.43 -7.62 32.17
CA ALA A 61 -3.42 -7.44 31.11
C ALA A 61 -3.88 -8.78 30.53
N VAL A 62 -2.95 -9.68 30.20
CA VAL A 62 -3.28 -11.02 29.69
C VAL A 62 -4.11 -11.80 30.71
N SER A 63 -3.75 -11.76 31.99
CA SER A 63 -4.50 -12.47 33.05
C SER A 63 -5.92 -11.92 33.23
N GLU A 64 -6.09 -10.60 33.20
CA GLU A 64 -7.40 -9.96 33.32
C GLU A 64 -8.28 -10.28 32.10
N MET A 65 -7.72 -10.17 30.89
CA MET A 65 -8.41 -10.51 29.64
C MET A 65 -8.85 -11.99 29.61
N GLU A 66 -7.96 -12.92 29.96
CA GLU A 66 -8.31 -14.36 30.06
C GLU A 66 -9.39 -14.60 31.13
N SER A 67 -9.33 -13.92 32.28
CA SER A 67 -10.37 -14.02 33.32
C SER A 67 -11.75 -13.50 32.87
N ASN A 68 -11.75 -12.55 31.92
CA ASN A 68 -12.95 -12.02 31.27
C ASN A 68 -13.38 -12.83 30.04
N GLY A 69 -12.74 -13.98 29.76
CA GLY A 69 -13.12 -14.90 28.67
C GLY A 69 -12.39 -14.69 27.35
N TYR A 70 -11.44 -13.74 27.25
CA TYR A 70 -10.63 -13.56 26.06
C TYR A 70 -9.71 -14.77 25.85
N GLN A 71 -9.61 -15.26 24.61
CA GLN A 71 -8.79 -16.43 24.29
C GLN A 71 -7.58 -16.04 23.45
N PHE A 72 -6.39 -16.15 24.05
CA PHE A 72 -5.14 -16.00 23.30
C PHE A 72 -4.75 -17.31 22.64
N SER A 73 -4.30 -17.22 21.39
CA SER A 73 -3.75 -18.37 20.67
C SER A 73 -2.49 -18.91 21.34
N LYS A 74 -2.39 -20.23 21.44
CA LYS A 74 -1.23 -20.96 21.97
C LYS A 74 -0.76 -21.98 20.95
N ARG A 75 0.55 -22.15 20.81
CA ARG A 75 1.18 -23.16 19.94
C ARG A 75 2.00 -24.12 20.79
N LYS A 76 2.01 -25.39 20.42
CA LYS A 76 2.87 -26.39 21.08
C LYS A 76 4.33 -26.11 20.75
N ALA A 77 5.17 -26.05 21.77
CA ALA A 77 6.62 -25.92 21.68
C ALA A 77 7.26 -26.97 22.59
N GLY A 78 7.52 -28.15 22.02
CA GLY A 78 7.94 -29.32 22.78
C GLY A 78 6.82 -29.85 23.68
N SER A 79 7.09 -30.02 24.97
CA SER A 79 6.12 -30.47 25.98
C SER A 79 5.26 -29.34 26.58
N SER A 80 5.50 -28.08 26.20
CA SER A 80 4.82 -26.91 26.75
C SER A 80 4.00 -26.18 25.69
N GLU A 81 2.90 -25.57 26.11
CA GLU A 81 2.17 -24.61 25.28
C GLU A 81 2.74 -23.20 25.50
N LYS A 82 3.01 -22.49 24.40
CA LYS A 82 3.49 -21.11 24.43
C LYS A 82 2.50 -20.21 23.73
N TYR A 83 2.33 -19.00 24.26
CA TYR A 83 1.53 -17.96 23.61
C TYR A 83 2.07 -17.66 22.21
N ALA A 84 1.15 -17.55 21.26
CA ALA A 84 1.36 -17.08 19.90
C ALA A 84 0.44 -15.88 19.68
N ILE A 85 0.88 -14.72 20.19
CA ILE A 85 0.08 -13.49 20.27
C ILE A 85 0.09 -12.83 18.88
N THR A 86 -1.08 -12.66 18.27
CA THR A 86 -1.22 -11.98 16.98
C THR A 86 -1.16 -10.46 17.14
N ILE A 87 -1.18 -9.71 16.03
CA ILE A 87 -1.22 -8.25 16.08
C ILE A 87 -2.54 -7.77 16.69
N GLU A 88 -3.67 -8.40 16.35
CA GLU A 88 -4.98 -8.07 16.92
C GLU A 88 -4.99 -8.28 18.43
N ASN A 89 -4.36 -9.37 18.92
CA ASN A 89 -4.21 -9.59 20.35
C ASN A 89 -3.40 -8.48 21.03
N ILE A 90 -2.36 -7.94 20.37
CA ILE A 90 -1.56 -6.83 20.92
C ILE A 90 -2.37 -5.53 20.94
N VAL A 91 -3.12 -5.26 19.87
CA VAL A 91 -4.07 -4.14 19.78
C VAL A 91 -5.08 -4.22 20.94
N ASP A 92 -5.69 -5.38 21.15
CA ASP A 92 -6.65 -5.59 22.23
C ASP A 92 -6.02 -5.39 23.63
N ILE A 93 -4.76 -5.80 23.82
CA ILE A 93 -4.02 -5.53 25.07
C ILE A 93 -3.84 -4.02 25.29
N TYR A 94 -3.55 -3.23 24.24
CA TYR A 94 -3.44 -1.78 24.37
C TYR A 94 -4.80 -1.14 24.72
N HIS A 95 -5.90 -1.60 24.11
CA HIS A 95 -7.23 -1.04 24.39
C HIS A 95 -7.81 -1.47 25.73
N HIS A 96 -7.57 -2.71 26.18
CA HIS A 96 -7.87 -3.14 27.55
C HIS A 96 -7.16 -2.24 28.58
N ARG A 97 -6.02 -1.66 28.21
CA ARG A 97 -5.25 -0.71 29.03
C ARG A 97 -5.67 0.76 28.86
N GLY A 98 -6.67 1.05 28.03
CA GLY A 98 -7.16 2.40 27.78
C GLY A 98 -6.21 3.27 26.96
N ILE A 99 -5.32 2.68 26.16
CA ILE A 99 -4.49 3.44 25.21
C ILE A 99 -5.36 3.80 23.99
N PRO A 100 -5.45 5.10 23.61
CA PRO A 100 -6.26 5.53 22.48
C PRO A 100 -5.68 5.07 21.15
N LYS A 101 -6.58 4.81 20.20
CA LYS A 101 -6.30 4.51 18.80
C LYS A 101 -5.93 5.79 18.04
N TYR A 102 -5.47 5.62 16.80
CA TYR A 102 -5.25 6.74 15.89
C TYR A 102 -6.55 7.51 15.60
N ARG A 103 -7.63 6.78 15.31
CA ARG A 103 -8.97 7.35 15.03
C ARG A 103 -9.64 8.05 16.20
N ASP A 104 -9.11 7.89 17.41
CA ASP A 104 -9.58 8.66 18.58
C ASP A 104 -8.96 10.07 18.60
N LYS A 105 -7.94 10.32 17.76
CA LYS A 105 -7.24 11.61 17.61
C LYS A 105 -7.55 12.30 16.28
N HIS A 106 -7.86 11.52 15.24
CA HIS A 106 -8.10 12.00 13.89
C HIS A 106 -9.40 11.41 13.34
N ASP A 107 -10.34 12.29 12.99
CA ASP A 107 -11.70 11.87 12.62
C ASP A 107 -11.87 11.50 11.14
N THR A 108 -10.89 11.79 10.29
CA THR A 108 -10.94 11.52 8.84
C THR A 108 -9.65 10.86 8.36
N ALA A 109 -9.80 10.01 7.34
CA ALA A 109 -8.71 9.44 6.58
C ALA A 109 -7.77 10.53 6.04
N PHE A 110 -6.49 10.19 5.95
CA PHE A 110 -5.48 11.00 5.29
C PHE A 110 -5.01 10.29 4.02
N SER A 111 -5.22 10.93 2.87
CA SER A 111 -4.99 10.37 1.54
C SER A 111 -3.57 10.65 1.06
N ILE A 112 -2.85 9.59 0.69
CA ILE A 112 -1.42 9.64 0.35
C ILE A 112 -1.22 9.08 -1.06
N PHE A 113 -0.76 9.90 -1.99
CA PHE A 113 -0.43 9.47 -3.34
C PHE A 113 1.09 9.27 -3.48
N VAL A 114 1.53 8.08 -3.88
CA VAL A 114 2.95 7.82 -4.20
C VAL A 114 3.16 7.98 -5.71
N GLY A 115 3.45 9.21 -6.14
CA GLY A 115 3.42 9.62 -7.55
C GLY A 115 4.78 9.90 -8.20
N ASN A 116 4.95 9.44 -9.45
CA ASN A 116 6.07 9.78 -10.34
C ASN A 116 5.78 9.27 -11.79
N LEU A 117 5.96 10.12 -12.80
CA LEU A 117 5.81 9.73 -14.22
C LEU A 117 6.93 8.80 -14.73
N LYS A 118 8.06 8.69 -14.01
CA LYS A 118 9.07 7.69 -14.34
C LYS A 118 8.61 6.31 -13.86
N GLY A 119 8.53 5.35 -14.79
CA GLY A 119 8.30 3.94 -14.46
C GLY A 119 9.48 3.30 -13.71
N GLY A 120 9.21 2.29 -12.88
CA GLY A 120 10.25 1.48 -12.22
C GLY A 120 10.96 2.12 -11.02
N VAL A 121 10.47 3.27 -10.52
CA VAL A 121 11.06 4.02 -9.38
C VAL A 121 10.62 3.53 -8.00
N SER A 122 9.93 2.38 -7.92
CA SER A 122 9.32 1.84 -6.68
C SER A 122 8.08 2.57 -6.17
N LYS A 123 7.17 3.05 -7.03
CA LYS A 123 5.87 3.60 -6.58
C LYS A 123 5.07 2.54 -5.83
N THR A 124 4.57 1.53 -6.55
CA THR A 124 3.84 0.38 -6.00
C THR A 124 4.54 -0.27 -4.82
N VAL A 125 5.82 -0.64 -4.97
CA VAL A 125 6.56 -1.31 -3.89
C VAL A 125 6.63 -0.44 -2.63
N SER A 126 6.80 0.88 -2.76
CA SER A 126 6.78 1.75 -1.58
C SER A 126 5.37 1.84 -1.00
N THR A 127 4.34 1.97 -1.83
CA THR A 127 2.93 2.02 -1.42
C THR A 127 2.53 0.80 -0.59
N VAL A 128 2.69 -0.40 -1.16
CA VAL A 128 2.27 -1.65 -0.50
C VAL A 128 3.14 -1.97 0.72
N SER A 129 4.43 -1.66 0.65
CA SER A 129 5.34 -1.89 1.79
C SER A 129 5.05 -0.92 2.94
N LEU A 130 4.74 0.34 2.65
CA LEU A 130 4.32 1.32 3.66
C LEU A 130 3.00 0.90 4.31
N ALA A 131 1.99 0.53 3.52
CA ALA A 131 0.70 0.09 4.04
C ALA A 131 0.87 -1.07 5.04
N HIS A 132 1.56 -2.14 4.65
CA HIS A 132 1.83 -3.26 5.55
C HIS A 132 2.70 -2.87 6.74
N ALA A 133 3.80 -2.14 6.51
CA ALA A 133 4.73 -1.82 7.58
C ALA A 133 4.12 -0.88 8.62
N LEU A 134 3.36 0.15 8.23
CA LEU A 134 2.65 1.05 9.14
C LEU A 134 1.71 0.27 10.07
N ARG A 135 0.90 -0.65 9.51
CA ARG A 135 -0.04 -1.48 10.29
C ARG A 135 0.66 -2.32 11.35
N ILE A 136 1.78 -2.95 10.98
CA ILE A 136 2.44 -3.95 11.83
C ILE A 136 3.65 -3.41 12.59
N HIS A 137 4.00 -2.14 12.41
CA HIS A 137 5.21 -1.54 12.96
C HIS A 137 5.23 -1.68 14.49
N PRO A 138 6.29 -2.24 15.11
CA PRO A 138 6.32 -2.50 16.55
C PRO A 138 5.97 -1.28 17.44
N ALA A 139 6.33 -0.08 16.99
CA ALA A 139 6.02 1.16 17.71
C ALA A 139 4.63 1.77 17.42
N LEU A 140 3.95 1.31 16.37
CA LEU A 140 2.68 1.86 15.90
C LEU A 140 1.50 0.89 16.07
N ILE A 141 1.71 -0.38 16.44
CA ILE A 141 0.60 -1.33 16.69
C ILE A 141 -0.47 -0.75 17.64
N LYS A 142 -0.07 0.05 18.64
CA LYS A 142 -1.00 0.74 19.56
C LYS A 142 -1.96 1.73 18.88
N GLU A 143 -1.60 2.24 17.71
CA GLU A 143 -2.42 3.18 16.93
C GLU A 143 -3.57 2.44 16.22
N ASP A 144 -3.50 1.10 16.13
CA ASP A 144 -4.50 0.24 15.49
C ASP A 144 -4.85 0.67 14.05
N LEU A 145 -3.89 1.19 13.29
CA LEU A 145 -4.15 1.81 11.97
C LEU A 145 -4.99 0.93 11.04
N ARG A 146 -6.02 1.51 10.42
CA ARG A 146 -6.79 0.94 9.30
C ARG A 146 -6.30 1.58 8.02
N ILE A 147 -5.85 0.78 7.07
CA ILE A 147 -5.21 1.30 5.86
C ILE A 147 -5.88 0.71 4.62
N LEU A 148 -6.24 1.57 3.68
CA LEU A 148 -6.71 1.18 2.36
C LEU A 148 -5.65 1.51 1.31
N VAL A 149 -5.46 0.63 0.33
CA VAL A 149 -4.72 0.93 -0.89
C VAL A 149 -5.71 0.92 -2.06
N ILE A 150 -5.78 2.01 -2.82
CA ILE A 150 -6.55 2.07 -4.05
C ILE A 150 -5.56 1.91 -5.20
N ASP A 151 -5.66 0.79 -5.92
CA ASP A 151 -4.86 0.55 -7.13
C ASP A 151 -5.61 1.17 -8.33
N LEU A 152 -4.96 2.09 -9.02
CA LEU A 152 -5.43 2.71 -10.27
C LEU A 152 -4.47 2.45 -11.43
N ASP A 153 -3.48 1.57 -11.28
CA ASP A 153 -2.64 1.13 -12.39
C ASP A 153 -3.30 -0.09 -13.07
N PRO A 154 -3.68 -0.03 -14.36
CA PRO A 154 -4.21 -1.20 -15.06
C PRO A 154 -3.27 -2.42 -15.07
N GLN A 155 -1.97 -2.24 -14.78
CA GLN A 155 -1.05 -3.36 -14.56
C GLN A 155 -1.29 -4.11 -13.23
N ALA A 156 -2.19 -3.61 -12.37
CA ALA A 156 -2.65 -4.22 -11.13
C ALA A 156 -1.52 -4.65 -10.19
N SER A 157 -0.39 -3.93 -10.20
CA SER A 157 0.79 -4.35 -9.45
C SER A 157 0.56 -4.28 -7.95
N ALA A 158 -0.14 -3.26 -7.43
CA ALA A 158 -0.48 -3.22 -6.01
C ALA A 158 -1.46 -4.34 -5.66
N THR A 159 -2.46 -4.60 -6.52
CA THR A 159 -3.36 -5.75 -6.38
C THR A 159 -2.58 -7.06 -6.29
N MET A 160 -1.58 -7.29 -7.14
CA MET A 160 -0.78 -8.53 -7.10
C MET A 160 -0.02 -8.70 -5.78
N PHE A 161 0.59 -7.63 -5.28
CA PHE A 161 1.35 -7.64 -4.01
C PHE A 161 0.47 -7.84 -2.77
N LEU A 162 -0.76 -7.31 -2.81
CA LEU A 162 -1.67 -7.31 -1.67
C LEU A 162 -2.62 -8.51 -1.72
N ASN A 163 -3.16 -8.85 -2.88
CA ASN A 163 -4.00 -10.03 -3.05
C ASN A 163 -3.97 -10.55 -4.50
N HIS A 164 -3.04 -11.48 -4.76
CA HIS A 164 -2.87 -12.11 -6.08
C HIS A 164 -4.13 -12.77 -6.65
N THR A 165 -5.10 -13.17 -5.83
CA THR A 165 -6.36 -13.77 -6.32
C THR A 165 -7.16 -12.80 -7.18
N TYR A 166 -7.10 -11.51 -6.87
CA TYR A 166 -7.84 -10.45 -7.57
C TYR A 166 -7.00 -9.79 -8.67
N ALA A 167 -5.83 -10.32 -9.01
CA ALA A 167 -5.00 -9.80 -10.08
C ALA A 167 -5.13 -10.56 -11.41
N VAL A 168 -5.84 -11.70 -11.43
CA VAL A 168 -5.95 -12.56 -12.61
C VAL A 168 -7.39 -12.92 -12.90
N GLY A 169 -7.80 -12.70 -14.15
CA GLY A 169 -9.19 -12.83 -14.62
C GLY A 169 -9.82 -11.45 -14.86
N SER A 170 -11.05 -11.45 -15.39
CA SER A 170 -11.88 -10.25 -15.40
C SER A 170 -12.33 -9.98 -13.97
N VAL A 171 -11.94 -8.83 -13.44
CA VAL A 171 -12.37 -8.35 -12.12
C VAL A 171 -13.46 -7.33 -12.39
N ASP A 172 -14.69 -7.66 -12.03
CA ASP A 172 -15.85 -6.77 -12.21
C ASP A 172 -16.04 -5.78 -11.05
N THR A 173 -15.08 -5.75 -10.12
CA THR A 173 -15.06 -4.92 -8.91
C THR A 173 -13.75 -4.14 -8.73
N THR A 174 -13.28 -3.44 -9.77
CA THR A 174 -12.06 -2.61 -9.72
C THR A 174 -12.29 -1.19 -9.19
N SER A 175 -11.20 -0.49 -8.85
CA SER A 175 -11.22 0.93 -8.49
C SER A 175 -11.85 1.79 -9.59
N ALA A 176 -11.49 1.58 -10.86
CA ALA A 176 -12.03 2.36 -11.96
C ALA A 176 -13.54 2.12 -12.15
N GLN A 177 -13.99 0.87 -12.01
CA GLN A 177 -15.41 0.52 -12.03
C GLN A 177 -16.17 1.11 -10.84
N ALA A 178 -15.62 1.05 -9.63
CA ALA A 178 -16.21 1.66 -8.43
C ALA A 178 -16.42 3.17 -8.60
N ILE A 179 -15.44 3.87 -9.21
CA ILE A 179 -15.56 5.29 -9.50
C ILE A 179 -16.76 5.57 -10.43
N LEU A 180 -16.85 4.84 -11.54
CA LEU A 180 -17.90 5.06 -12.56
C LEU A 180 -19.29 4.62 -12.09
N GLN A 181 -19.38 3.53 -11.33
CA GLN A 181 -20.65 3.02 -10.80
C GLN A 181 -21.19 3.87 -9.64
N ASN A 182 -20.32 4.61 -8.94
CA ASN A 182 -20.68 5.50 -7.83
C ASN A 182 -21.53 4.80 -6.75
N VAL A 183 -21.17 3.55 -6.43
CA VAL A 183 -21.86 2.66 -5.48
C VAL A 183 -21.91 3.20 -4.05
N SER A 184 -22.76 2.63 -3.20
CA SER A 184 -22.87 3.05 -1.79
C SER A 184 -21.61 2.73 -0.97
N ARG A 185 -21.46 3.35 0.22
CA ARG A 185 -20.38 3.00 1.16
C ARG A 185 -20.42 1.52 1.53
N GLU A 186 -21.61 1.02 1.82
CA GLU A 186 -21.82 -0.37 2.23
C GLU A 186 -21.38 -1.34 1.13
N GLU A 187 -21.71 -1.03 -0.12
CA GLU A 187 -21.36 -1.82 -1.30
C GLU A 187 -19.86 -1.76 -1.61
N LEU A 188 -19.21 -0.58 -1.47
CA LEU A 188 -17.74 -0.49 -1.55
C LEU A 188 -17.09 -1.45 -0.56
N LEU A 189 -17.51 -1.43 0.70
CA LEU A 189 -16.94 -2.25 1.76
C LEU A 189 -17.21 -3.75 1.56
N SER A 190 -18.36 -4.13 1.01
CA SER A 190 -18.73 -5.54 0.86
C SER A 190 -18.29 -6.18 -0.45
N GLU A 191 -18.15 -5.42 -1.53
CA GLU A 191 -17.93 -5.96 -2.88
C GLU A 191 -16.60 -5.54 -3.53
N PHE A 192 -16.11 -4.33 -3.24
CA PHE A 192 -14.92 -3.77 -3.89
C PHE A 192 -13.66 -3.85 -3.01
N VAL A 193 -13.82 -3.69 -1.71
CA VAL A 193 -12.71 -3.77 -0.75
C VAL A 193 -12.37 -5.22 -0.48
N VAL A 194 -11.11 -5.59 -0.73
CA VAL A 194 -10.58 -6.94 -0.47
C VAL A 194 -9.41 -6.89 0.48
N ASN A 195 -9.29 -7.89 1.37
CA ASN A 195 -8.20 -7.92 2.34
C ASN A 195 -6.85 -8.28 1.68
N SER A 196 -5.76 -7.68 2.18
CA SER A 196 -4.38 -7.88 1.68
C SER A 196 -3.64 -9.11 2.24
N GLY A 197 -4.30 -9.91 3.07
CA GLY A 197 -3.64 -10.95 3.89
C GLY A 197 -2.96 -10.41 5.15
N VAL A 198 -2.78 -9.09 5.30
CA VAL A 198 -2.44 -8.44 6.56
C VAL A 198 -3.72 -7.85 7.17
N PRO A 199 -4.14 -8.28 8.37
CA PRO A 199 -5.33 -7.72 9.01
C PRO A 199 -5.19 -6.22 9.25
N GLY A 200 -6.20 -5.45 8.85
CA GLY A 200 -6.22 -3.98 8.93
C GLY A 200 -5.55 -3.26 7.75
N VAL A 201 -5.10 -3.99 6.73
CA VAL A 201 -4.73 -3.44 5.42
C VAL A 201 -5.59 -4.08 4.34
N ASP A 202 -6.30 -3.26 3.59
CA ASP A 202 -7.17 -3.68 2.51
C ASP A 202 -6.78 -2.99 1.19
N VAL A 203 -7.32 -3.50 0.08
CA VAL A 203 -7.07 -2.97 -1.26
C VAL A 203 -8.39 -2.89 -2.04
N ILE A 204 -8.56 -1.84 -2.85
CA ILE A 204 -9.49 -1.85 -3.99
C ILE A 204 -8.65 -2.19 -5.23
N PRO A 205 -8.94 -3.31 -5.90
CA PRO A 205 -8.06 -3.83 -6.95
C PRO A 205 -8.17 -3.02 -8.25
N ALA A 206 -7.14 -3.10 -9.08
CA ALA A 206 -7.18 -2.73 -10.50
C ALA A 206 -7.13 -3.99 -11.40
N SER A 207 -7.46 -3.80 -12.67
CA SER A 207 -7.29 -4.82 -13.71
C SER A 207 -6.82 -4.20 -15.03
N ILE A 208 -6.36 -5.07 -15.95
CA ILE A 208 -5.95 -4.63 -17.29
C ILE A 208 -7.08 -3.97 -18.09
N GLU A 209 -8.34 -4.29 -17.77
CA GLU A 209 -9.52 -3.72 -18.42
C GLU A 209 -9.69 -2.23 -18.08
N ASP A 210 -9.15 -1.78 -16.95
CA ASP A 210 -9.18 -0.38 -16.52
C ASP A 210 -8.40 0.53 -17.50
N ALA A 211 -7.51 -0.03 -18.33
CA ALA A 211 -6.85 0.72 -19.40
C ALA A 211 -7.85 1.21 -20.46
N PHE A 212 -8.91 0.45 -20.73
CA PHE A 212 -9.97 0.88 -21.64
C PHE A 212 -10.87 1.93 -21.00
N ILE A 213 -11.10 1.83 -19.69
CA ILE A 213 -11.82 2.86 -18.92
C ILE A 213 -11.03 4.18 -18.97
N ALA A 214 -9.72 4.14 -18.74
CA ALA A 214 -8.86 5.32 -18.82
C ALA A 214 -8.86 5.95 -20.23
N SER A 215 -8.85 5.14 -21.30
CA SER A 215 -8.85 5.68 -22.67
C SER A 215 -10.17 6.32 -23.08
N ASN A 216 -11.29 5.89 -22.48
CA ASN A 216 -12.64 6.38 -22.77
C ASN A 216 -13.21 7.23 -21.63
N TRP A 217 -12.34 7.75 -20.75
CA TRP A 217 -12.74 8.37 -19.49
C TRP A 217 -13.80 9.47 -19.66
N ASP A 218 -13.58 10.43 -20.55
CA ASP A 218 -14.49 11.58 -20.72
C ASP A 218 -15.87 11.15 -21.24
N GLU A 219 -15.91 10.17 -22.15
CA GLU A 219 -17.15 9.59 -22.69
C GLU A 219 -17.92 8.85 -21.59
N LEU A 220 -17.24 7.97 -20.85
CA LEU A 220 -17.82 7.20 -19.76
C LEU A 220 -18.31 8.11 -18.62
N CYS A 221 -17.56 9.16 -18.28
CA CYS A 221 -17.99 10.14 -17.28
C CYS A 221 -19.23 10.90 -17.74
N SER A 222 -19.27 11.31 -19.01
CA SER A 222 -20.44 12.01 -19.57
C SER A 222 -21.69 11.12 -19.62
N GLU A 223 -21.52 9.82 -19.84
CA GLU A 223 -22.61 8.86 -19.89
C GLU A 223 -23.12 8.47 -18.49
N HIS A 224 -22.21 8.13 -17.57
CA HIS A 224 -22.57 7.56 -16.27
C HIS A 224 -22.67 8.59 -15.15
N LEU A 225 -21.94 9.71 -15.25
CA LEU A 225 -21.78 10.71 -14.19
C LEU A 225 -21.86 12.16 -14.74
N PRO A 226 -22.91 12.52 -15.51
CA PRO A 226 -22.97 13.77 -16.27
C PRO A 226 -22.87 15.05 -15.43
N ASP A 227 -23.23 14.98 -14.14
CA ASP A 227 -23.27 16.11 -13.23
C ASP A 227 -22.03 16.22 -12.31
N GLN A 228 -21.03 15.34 -12.48
CA GLN A 228 -19.83 15.32 -11.65
C GLN A 228 -18.60 15.74 -12.45
N ASN A 229 -17.64 16.40 -11.77
CA ASN A 229 -16.37 16.77 -12.39
C ASN A 229 -15.49 15.51 -12.60
N PRO A 230 -15.07 15.17 -13.84
CA PRO A 230 -14.26 13.99 -14.14
C PRO A 230 -12.91 13.91 -13.41
N TYR A 231 -12.39 15.03 -12.89
CA TYR A 231 -11.11 15.09 -12.18
C TYR A 231 -11.26 14.83 -10.67
N HIS A 232 -12.48 14.78 -10.15
CA HIS A 232 -12.75 14.65 -8.71
C HIS A 232 -13.43 13.32 -8.32
N LEU A 233 -13.67 12.44 -9.29
CA LEU A 233 -14.52 11.26 -9.11
C LEU A 233 -13.94 10.25 -8.12
N LEU A 234 -12.61 10.07 -8.09
CA LEU A 234 -11.97 9.22 -7.06
C LEU A 234 -12.28 9.73 -5.65
N ARG A 235 -12.23 11.04 -5.45
CA ARG A 235 -12.51 11.66 -4.15
C ARG A 235 -13.96 11.43 -3.76
N THR A 236 -14.90 11.85 -4.61
CA THR A 236 -16.34 11.85 -4.27
C THR A 236 -16.94 10.46 -4.23
N ASN A 237 -16.53 9.57 -5.14
CA ASN A 237 -17.22 8.31 -5.35
C ASN A 237 -16.62 7.17 -4.53
N ILE A 238 -15.40 7.33 -4.01
CA ILE A 238 -14.73 6.35 -3.15
C ILE A 238 -14.26 6.97 -1.84
N ILE A 239 -13.32 7.92 -1.88
CA ILE A 239 -12.57 8.33 -0.67
C ILE A 239 -13.47 8.99 0.38
N ASP A 240 -14.34 9.92 -0.03
CA ASP A 240 -15.27 10.60 0.89
C ASP A 240 -16.26 9.61 1.53
N LYS A 241 -16.63 8.53 0.83
CA LYS A 241 -17.53 7.50 1.38
C LYS A 241 -16.84 6.61 2.41
N LEU A 242 -15.51 6.46 2.31
CA LEU A 242 -14.69 5.57 3.14
C LEU A 242 -13.84 6.33 4.18
N GLU A 243 -13.98 7.66 4.27
CA GLU A 243 -13.11 8.51 5.11
C GLU A 243 -13.18 8.18 6.61
N LYS A 244 -14.25 7.55 7.07
CA LYS A 244 -14.44 7.11 8.47
C LYS A 244 -14.01 5.66 8.70
N ASP A 245 -13.86 4.89 7.63
CA ASP A 245 -13.50 3.47 7.68
C ASP A 245 -11.99 3.26 7.73
N TYR A 246 -11.22 4.24 7.23
CA TYR A 246 -9.77 4.16 7.16
C TYR A 246 -9.09 5.35 7.84
N ASP A 247 -7.90 5.11 8.35
CA ASP A 247 -7.04 6.12 8.95
C ASP A 247 -6.07 6.69 7.89
N PHE A 248 -5.57 5.82 7.01
CA PHE A 248 -4.79 6.18 5.82
C PHE A 248 -5.37 5.55 4.55
N ILE A 249 -5.41 6.32 3.47
CA ILE A 249 -5.78 5.81 2.13
C ILE A 249 -4.61 6.09 1.19
N PHE A 250 -3.89 5.04 0.80
CA PHE A 250 -2.86 5.14 -0.22
C PHE A 250 -3.46 5.03 -1.62
N ILE A 251 -2.94 5.81 -2.54
CA ILE A 251 -3.30 5.77 -3.96
C ILE A 251 -2.04 5.33 -4.72
N ASP A 252 -2.15 4.25 -5.49
CA ASP A 252 -1.12 3.80 -6.44
C ASP A 252 -1.64 4.01 -7.86
N SER A 253 -0.83 4.62 -8.72
CA SER A 253 -1.20 4.84 -10.13
C SER A 253 -0.05 4.51 -11.06
N GLY A 254 -0.41 4.25 -12.31
CA GLY A 254 0.57 4.08 -13.38
C GLY A 254 1.42 5.33 -13.62
N PRO A 255 2.52 5.22 -14.39
CA PRO A 255 3.37 6.34 -14.78
C PRO A 255 2.76 7.22 -15.88
N HIS A 256 1.50 7.01 -16.23
CA HIS A 256 0.84 7.65 -17.37
C HIS A 256 0.22 8.99 -16.95
N LEU A 257 0.26 9.96 -17.85
CA LEU A 257 -0.44 11.23 -17.68
C LEU A 257 -1.85 11.07 -18.23
N ASP A 258 -2.75 10.53 -17.40
CA ASP A 258 -4.14 10.21 -17.75
C ASP A 258 -5.11 10.63 -16.62
N ALA A 259 -6.39 10.32 -16.81
CA ALA A 259 -7.45 10.66 -15.86
C ALA A 259 -7.21 10.06 -14.46
N PHE A 260 -6.58 8.89 -14.35
CA PHE A 260 -6.30 8.26 -13.07
C PHE A 260 -5.24 9.01 -12.29
N LEU A 261 -4.17 9.48 -12.96
CA LEU A 261 -3.18 10.34 -12.32
C LEU A 261 -3.78 11.66 -11.84
N ILE A 262 -4.63 12.30 -12.66
CA ILE A 262 -5.28 13.56 -12.30
C ILE A 262 -6.20 13.37 -11.10
N ASN A 263 -7.02 12.32 -11.10
CA ASN A 263 -7.88 11.98 -9.96
C ASN A 263 -7.07 11.67 -8.69
N ALA A 264 -5.94 10.96 -8.82
CA ALA A 264 -5.04 10.68 -7.70
C ALA A 264 -4.47 11.97 -7.09
N LEU A 265 -4.01 12.91 -7.92
CA LEU A 265 -3.50 14.21 -7.49
C LEU A 265 -4.59 15.07 -6.85
N ALA A 266 -5.78 15.14 -7.46
CA ALA A 266 -6.91 15.92 -6.95
C ALA A 266 -7.42 15.41 -5.59
N SER A 267 -7.24 14.12 -5.30
CA SER A 267 -7.79 13.48 -4.11
C SER A 267 -6.82 13.40 -2.92
N ALA A 268 -5.52 13.58 -3.15
CA ALA A 268 -4.48 13.35 -2.15
C ALA A 268 -4.26 14.56 -1.22
N ASP A 269 -4.10 14.29 0.07
CA ASP A 269 -3.64 15.28 1.05
C ASP A 269 -2.10 15.36 1.06
N LEU A 270 -1.39 14.29 0.69
CA LEU A 270 0.06 14.23 0.59
C LEU A 270 0.53 13.54 -0.69
N LEU A 271 1.48 14.14 -1.39
CA LEU A 271 2.24 13.53 -2.48
C LEU A 271 3.58 13.03 -1.94
N MET A 272 3.91 11.79 -2.23
CA MET A 272 5.23 11.22 -1.96
C MET A 272 5.92 10.88 -3.28
N THR A 273 7.04 11.52 -3.55
CA THR A 273 7.80 11.31 -4.79
C THR A 273 9.00 10.39 -4.56
N PRO A 274 8.99 9.13 -5.03
CA PRO A 274 10.18 8.28 -5.03
C PRO A 274 11.23 8.80 -6.02
N ILE A 275 12.46 8.93 -5.55
CA ILE A 275 13.59 9.47 -6.29
C ILE A 275 14.60 8.36 -6.60
N PRO A 276 14.69 7.90 -7.87
CA PRO A 276 15.65 6.90 -8.28
C PRO A 276 17.07 7.51 -8.35
N PRO A 277 18.12 6.76 -8.00
CA PRO A 277 19.48 7.30 -7.89
C PRO A 277 20.25 7.28 -9.21
N ALA A 278 19.76 6.58 -10.24
CA ALA A 278 20.39 6.59 -11.54
C ALA A 278 20.16 7.94 -12.21
N GLN A 279 21.21 8.60 -12.69
CA GLN A 279 21.18 9.99 -13.17
C GLN A 279 20.09 10.26 -14.23
N VAL A 280 19.90 9.33 -15.17
CA VAL A 280 18.87 9.45 -16.23
C VAL A 280 17.44 9.35 -15.70
N ASP A 281 17.23 8.52 -14.69
CA ASP A 281 15.92 8.34 -14.04
C ASP A 281 15.64 9.49 -13.08
N PHE A 282 16.66 9.98 -12.39
CA PHE A 282 16.61 11.19 -11.57
C PHE A 282 16.21 12.40 -12.41
N HIS A 283 16.87 12.61 -13.56
CA HIS A 283 16.51 13.68 -14.50
C HIS A 283 15.05 13.57 -14.99
N SER A 284 14.55 12.35 -15.20
CA SER A 284 13.13 12.13 -15.56
C SER A 284 12.18 12.53 -14.41
N THR A 285 12.57 12.26 -13.17
CA THR A 285 11.83 12.67 -11.97
C THR A 285 11.82 14.19 -11.82
N LEU A 286 12.94 14.88 -12.09
CA LEU A 286 12.98 16.35 -12.09
C LEU A 286 12.04 16.96 -13.14
N LYS A 287 11.91 16.35 -14.32
CA LYS A 287 10.92 16.79 -15.32
C LYS A 287 9.49 16.64 -14.82
N TYR A 288 9.18 15.56 -14.11
CA TYR A 288 7.87 15.37 -13.49
C TYR A 288 7.59 16.47 -12.45
N LEU A 289 8.54 16.70 -11.52
CA LEU A 289 8.41 17.73 -10.50
C LEU A 289 8.21 19.13 -11.10
N ASN A 290 8.93 19.44 -12.18
CA ASN A 290 8.79 20.72 -12.88
C ASN A 290 7.42 20.89 -13.58
N ARG A 291 6.67 19.81 -13.80
CA ARG A 291 5.33 19.83 -14.41
C ARG A 291 4.20 19.77 -13.40
N LEU A 292 4.48 19.44 -12.13
CA LEU A 292 3.46 19.39 -11.09
C LEU A 292 2.61 20.67 -10.99
N PRO A 293 3.18 21.90 -11.05
CA PRO A 293 2.35 23.11 -11.00
C PRO A 293 1.33 23.19 -12.13
N GLU A 294 1.71 22.83 -13.36
CA GLU A 294 0.81 22.83 -14.52
C GLU A 294 -0.33 21.79 -14.37
N LEU A 295 -0.05 20.65 -13.71
CA LEU A 295 -1.08 19.64 -13.44
C LEU A 295 -2.05 20.07 -12.34
N LEU A 296 -1.55 20.77 -11.32
CA LEU A 296 -2.39 21.32 -10.26
C LEU A 296 -3.25 22.48 -10.80
N GLU A 297 -2.68 23.35 -11.62
CA GLU A 297 -3.42 24.43 -12.30
C GLU A 297 -4.55 23.87 -13.16
N LEU A 298 -4.32 22.79 -13.91
CA LEU A 298 -5.37 22.10 -14.67
C LEU A 298 -6.53 21.61 -13.78
N ILE A 299 -6.23 21.11 -12.58
CA ILE A 299 -7.25 20.66 -11.61
C ILE A 299 -8.03 21.86 -11.07
N GLU A 300 -7.33 22.94 -10.71
CA GLU A 300 -7.92 24.18 -10.20
C GLU A 300 -8.81 24.89 -11.23
N GLU A 301 -8.38 24.94 -12.50
CA GLU A 301 -9.15 25.50 -13.62
C GLU A 301 -10.46 24.73 -13.86
N SER A 302 -10.50 23.44 -13.50
CA SER A 302 -11.73 22.64 -13.55
C SER A 302 -12.71 22.94 -12.40
N GLY A 303 -12.32 23.79 -11.45
CA GLY A 303 -13.13 24.19 -10.30
C GLY A 303 -12.94 23.33 -9.05
N ILE A 304 -11.86 22.55 -8.97
CA ILE A 304 -11.50 21.73 -7.80
C ILE A 304 -10.36 22.41 -7.05
N GLU A 305 -10.55 22.69 -5.76
CA GLU A 305 -9.47 23.17 -4.90
C GLU A 305 -8.49 22.02 -4.58
N SER A 306 -7.20 22.25 -4.74
CA SER A 306 -6.18 21.26 -4.40
C SER A 306 -6.17 20.99 -2.90
N ARG A 307 -6.21 19.71 -2.52
CA ARG A 307 -6.07 19.25 -1.12
C ARG A 307 -4.61 19.02 -0.72
N LEU A 308 -3.68 19.15 -1.66
CA LEU A 308 -2.32 18.73 -1.48
C LEU A 308 -1.58 19.65 -0.49
N LEU A 309 -1.28 19.13 0.70
CA LEU A 309 -0.62 19.87 1.77
C LEU A 309 0.90 19.93 1.57
N ALA A 310 1.49 18.87 1.01
CA ALA A 310 2.93 18.77 0.80
C ALA A 310 3.29 17.77 -0.31
N ASN A 311 4.50 17.94 -0.86
CA ASN A 311 5.16 16.94 -1.68
C ASN A 311 6.50 16.53 -1.03
N ILE A 312 6.55 15.31 -0.50
CA ILE A 312 7.74 14.78 0.17
C ILE A 312 8.56 13.92 -0.79
N GLY A 313 9.84 14.21 -0.92
CA GLY A 313 10.79 13.40 -1.67
C GLY A 313 11.43 12.32 -0.81
N PHE A 314 11.67 11.13 -1.35
CA PHE A 314 12.49 10.10 -0.68
C PHE A 314 13.35 9.34 -1.67
N MET A 315 14.57 8.96 -1.27
CA MET A 315 15.43 8.15 -2.13
C MET A 315 14.90 6.71 -2.19
N SER A 316 14.74 6.17 -3.40
CA SER A 316 14.36 4.77 -3.63
C SER A 316 15.48 3.99 -4.30
N LYS A 317 15.64 2.70 -4.02
CA LYS A 317 16.69 1.83 -4.59
C LYS A 317 18.12 2.40 -4.42
N LEU A 318 18.38 3.13 -3.34
CA LEU A 318 19.71 3.70 -3.08
C LEU A 318 20.72 2.59 -2.76
N ALA A 319 21.94 2.73 -3.26
CA ALA A 319 23.07 1.85 -2.98
C ALA A 319 24.26 2.73 -2.56
N ASN A 320 25.23 2.15 -1.86
CA ASN A 320 26.42 2.88 -1.41
C ASN A 320 27.42 3.09 -2.56
N LYS A 321 27.06 3.96 -3.52
CA LYS A 321 27.87 4.35 -4.68
C LYS A 321 28.05 5.88 -4.74
N ALA A 322 29.11 6.34 -5.40
CA ALA A 322 29.45 7.76 -5.44
C ALA A 322 28.42 8.60 -6.23
N ASP A 323 27.99 8.10 -7.39
CA ASP A 323 26.93 8.68 -8.23
C ASP A 323 25.57 8.74 -7.51
N HIS A 324 25.24 7.69 -6.75
CA HIS A 324 24.04 7.65 -5.90
C HIS A 324 24.08 8.73 -4.80
N LYS A 325 25.24 8.94 -4.15
CA LYS A 325 25.43 9.98 -3.13
C LYS A 325 25.31 11.39 -3.71
N LEU A 326 25.82 11.60 -4.93
CA LEU A 326 25.65 12.86 -5.64
C LEU A 326 24.17 13.12 -5.92
N CYS A 327 23.44 12.14 -6.48
CA CYS A 327 22.00 12.30 -6.73
C CYS A 327 21.21 12.55 -5.45
N HIS A 328 21.55 11.91 -4.34
CA HIS A 328 20.92 12.18 -3.05
C HIS A 328 21.19 13.63 -2.58
N SER A 329 22.40 14.16 -2.80
CA SER A 329 22.71 15.56 -2.46
C SER A 329 21.89 16.54 -3.30
N LEU A 330 21.77 16.28 -4.61
CA LEU A 330 20.94 17.07 -5.51
C LEU A 330 19.44 16.97 -5.16
N ALA A 331 18.97 15.79 -4.75
CA ALA A 331 17.60 15.61 -4.27
C ALA A 331 17.32 16.48 -3.03
N LYS A 332 18.27 16.58 -2.10
CA LYS A 332 18.18 17.48 -0.94
C LYS A 332 18.18 18.96 -1.34
N GLU A 333 18.89 19.34 -2.39
CA GLU A 333 18.84 20.71 -2.92
C GLU A 333 17.46 21.06 -3.50
N VAL A 334 16.79 20.08 -4.16
CA VAL A 334 15.47 20.27 -4.77
C VAL A 334 14.35 20.26 -3.74
N PHE A 335 14.32 19.27 -2.84
CA PHE A 335 13.24 19.11 -1.86
C PHE A 335 13.48 19.89 -0.56
N GLY A 336 14.71 20.31 -0.27
CA GLY A 336 15.03 21.04 0.95
C GLY A 336 14.53 20.33 2.21
N GLY A 337 13.66 21.01 2.96
CA GLY A 337 13.04 20.49 4.19
C GLY A 337 11.92 19.46 3.96
N ASP A 338 11.51 19.24 2.71
CA ASP A 338 10.54 18.22 2.29
C ASP A 338 11.21 16.92 1.81
N MET A 339 12.53 16.80 1.96
CA MET A 339 13.22 15.54 1.75
C MET A 339 13.11 14.67 3.00
N LEU A 340 12.62 13.45 2.86
CA LEU A 340 12.63 12.46 3.93
C LEU A 340 14.07 11.95 4.17
N ASP A 341 14.47 11.87 5.44
CA ASP A 341 15.77 11.32 5.82
C ASP A 341 15.83 9.80 5.63
N ALA A 342 14.70 9.12 5.80
CA ALA A 342 14.59 7.69 5.53
C ALA A 342 14.50 7.41 4.03
N MET A 343 14.94 6.22 3.65
CA MET A 343 15.05 5.80 2.25
C MET A 343 14.62 4.35 2.09
N VAL A 344 14.22 3.99 0.87
CA VAL A 344 14.04 2.58 0.49
C VAL A 344 15.35 2.09 -0.13
N PRO A 345 16.16 1.26 0.56
CA PRO A 345 17.44 0.81 0.03
C PRO A 345 17.25 -0.21 -1.10
N ARG A 346 18.26 -0.34 -1.96
CA ARG A 346 18.32 -1.47 -2.89
C ARG A 346 18.85 -2.71 -2.16
N LEU A 347 17.95 -3.64 -1.86
CA LEU A 347 18.28 -4.93 -1.24
C LEU A 347 17.68 -6.07 -2.05
N ASP A 348 18.43 -7.17 -2.17
CA ASP A 348 18.02 -8.39 -2.89
C ASP A 348 16.68 -8.95 -2.42
N ALA A 349 16.33 -8.72 -1.15
CA ALA A 349 15.06 -9.18 -0.61
C ALA A 349 13.84 -8.47 -1.20
N PHE A 350 13.94 -7.18 -1.54
CA PHE A 350 12.86 -6.51 -2.27
C PHE A 350 12.70 -7.07 -3.69
N GLU A 351 13.80 -7.40 -4.35
CA GLU A 351 13.77 -8.00 -5.69
C GLU A 351 13.13 -9.40 -5.62
N ARG A 352 13.55 -10.26 -4.68
CA ARG A 352 13.01 -11.62 -4.49
C ARG A 352 11.55 -11.64 -4.06
N CYS A 353 11.16 -10.80 -3.10
CA CYS A 353 9.75 -10.69 -2.72
C CYS A 353 8.89 -10.17 -3.89
N GLY A 354 9.45 -9.30 -4.73
CA GLY A 354 8.80 -8.87 -5.98
C GLY A 354 8.56 -10.00 -6.98
N GLU A 355 9.45 -10.99 -7.05
CA GLU A 355 9.27 -12.17 -7.92
C GLU A 355 8.13 -13.09 -7.46
N SER A 356 7.80 -13.10 -6.16
CA SER A 356 6.70 -13.87 -5.59
C SER A 356 5.44 -13.05 -5.30
N PHE A 357 5.43 -11.76 -5.67
CA PHE A 357 4.39 -10.80 -5.31
C PHE A 357 4.09 -10.76 -3.81
N ASP A 358 5.14 -10.89 -2.99
CA ASP A 358 5.07 -10.64 -1.56
C ASP A 358 5.68 -9.27 -1.26
N THR A 359 5.26 -8.69 -0.15
CA THR A 359 6.04 -7.60 0.47
C THR A 359 7.09 -8.22 1.38
N VAL A 360 8.17 -7.49 1.69
CA VAL A 360 9.17 -7.96 2.67
C VAL A 360 8.56 -8.19 4.06
N ILE A 361 7.40 -7.55 4.34
CA ILE A 361 6.61 -7.72 5.55
C ILE A 361 5.85 -9.04 5.56
N THR A 362 5.15 -9.36 4.45
CA THR A 362 4.28 -10.55 4.33
C THR A 362 5.04 -11.84 4.01
N ALA A 363 6.19 -11.75 3.33
CA ALA A 363 7.01 -12.90 3.00
C ALA A 363 7.34 -13.70 4.27
N ASN A 364 6.97 -14.98 4.35
CA ASN A 364 7.22 -15.78 5.54
C ASN A 364 8.70 -16.24 5.58
N PRO A 365 9.47 -15.99 6.67
CA PRO A 365 10.87 -16.38 6.74
C PRO A 365 11.12 -17.88 6.53
N SER A 366 10.15 -18.75 6.84
CA SER A 366 10.31 -20.20 6.68
C SER A 366 10.19 -20.68 5.23
N SER A 367 9.47 -19.96 4.38
CA SER A 367 9.29 -20.28 2.96
C SER A 367 10.08 -19.35 2.03
N TYR A 368 10.70 -18.29 2.57
CA TYR A 368 11.47 -17.33 1.79
C TYR A 368 12.68 -17.97 1.11
N ILE A 369 12.72 -17.89 -0.22
CA ILE A 369 13.80 -18.43 -1.04
C ILE A 369 14.93 -17.40 -1.10
N GLY A 370 15.74 -17.34 -0.04
CA GLY A 370 16.89 -16.43 0.07
C GLY A 370 17.52 -16.42 1.46
N SER A 371 18.45 -15.49 1.68
CA SER A 371 19.06 -15.31 3.02
C SER A 371 18.04 -14.72 4.00
N SER A 372 17.82 -15.40 5.13
CA SER A 372 16.96 -14.90 6.21
C SER A 372 17.44 -13.55 6.77
N GLU A 373 18.76 -13.32 6.78
CA GLU A 373 19.33 -12.04 7.21
C GLU A 373 19.05 -10.92 6.20
N ALA A 374 19.05 -11.24 4.90
CA ALA A 374 18.69 -10.26 3.87
C ALA A 374 17.21 -9.83 3.98
N LEU A 375 16.30 -10.79 4.22
CA LEU A 375 14.89 -10.49 4.44
C LEU A 375 14.69 -9.65 5.70
N LYS A 376 15.36 -10.01 6.80
CA LYS A 376 15.32 -9.29 8.06
C LYS A 376 15.81 -7.84 7.91
N ASN A 377 16.91 -7.62 7.21
CA ASN A 377 17.44 -6.27 6.95
C ASN A 377 16.50 -5.42 6.09
N ALA A 378 15.86 -6.03 5.09
CA ALA A 378 14.87 -5.32 4.28
C ALA A 378 13.60 -4.97 5.06
N ARG A 379 13.16 -5.83 5.98
CA ARG A 379 12.08 -5.48 6.92
C ARG A 379 12.43 -4.31 7.80
N TYR A 380 13.59 -4.32 8.44
CA TYR A 380 14.00 -3.18 9.28
C TYR A 380 14.08 -1.89 8.49
N ALA A 381 14.64 -1.91 7.28
CA ALA A 381 14.65 -0.73 6.43
C ALA A 381 13.23 -0.24 6.08
N THR A 382 12.28 -1.15 5.89
CA THR A 382 10.88 -0.82 5.62
C THR A 382 10.17 -0.28 6.87
N GLU A 383 10.44 -0.86 8.04
CA GLU A 383 9.92 -0.39 9.32
C GLU A 383 10.43 1.03 9.63
N ASP A 384 11.72 1.28 9.45
CA ASP A 384 12.33 2.61 9.62
C ASP A 384 11.74 3.63 8.65
N PHE A 385 11.55 3.24 7.38
CA PHE A 385 10.90 4.07 6.37
C PHE A 385 9.45 4.40 6.74
N ALA A 386 8.66 3.39 7.12
CA ALA A 386 7.29 3.57 7.56
C ALA A 386 7.18 4.47 8.79
N ARG A 387 8.10 4.33 9.75
CA ARG A 387 8.14 5.19 10.93
C ARG A 387 8.41 6.64 10.57
N ALA A 388 9.39 6.89 9.71
CA ALA A 388 9.72 8.25 9.27
C ALA A 388 8.55 8.91 8.50
N VAL A 389 7.86 8.14 7.66
CA VAL A 389 6.66 8.60 6.96
C VAL A 389 5.53 8.92 7.94
N PHE A 390 5.27 8.04 8.91
CA PHE A 390 4.27 8.28 9.95
C PHE A 390 4.57 9.57 10.72
N ASP A 391 5.79 9.72 11.23
CA ASP A 391 6.17 10.90 12.02
C ASP A 391 6.08 12.20 11.19
N ARG A 392 6.36 12.13 9.88
CA ARG A 392 6.22 13.28 8.98
C ARG A 392 4.77 13.62 8.68
N ILE A 393 3.90 12.62 8.51
CA ILE A 393 2.45 12.84 8.36
C ILE A 393 1.89 13.47 9.63
N GLU A 394 2.25 12.96 10.81
CA GLU A 394 1.83 13.53 12.09
C GLU A 394 2.27 15.00 12.21
N PHE A 395 3.51 15.31 11.81
CA PHE A 395 3.99 16.70 11.78
C PHE A 395 3.13 17.59 10.88
N ILE A 396 2.77 17.13 9.68
CA ILE A 396 1.93 17.88 8.73
C ILE A 396 0.49 18.02 9.23
N ARG A 397 -0.08 17.01 9.93
CA ARG A 397 -1.46 17.10 10.43
C ARG A 397 -1.63 18.04 11.61
N HIS A 398 -0.56 18.32 12.35
CA HIS A 398 -0.59 19.16 13.56
C HIS A 398 -0.22 20.63 13.32
N ASN A 399 0.36 20.96 12.16
CA ASN A 399 0.78 22.31 11.79
C ASN A 399 0.04 22.76 10.53
#